data_AF-A0A389MQY2-F1
#
_entry.id   AF-A0A389MQY2-F1
#
_cell.length_a   1.000
_cell.length_b   1.000
_cell.length_c   1.000
_cell.angle_alpha   90.00
_cell.angle_beta   90.00
_cell.angle_gamma   90.00
#
_symmetry.space_group_name_H-M   'P 1'
#
loop_
_entity.id
_entity.type
_entity.pdbx_description
1 polymer ?
#
loop_
_entity_poly.entity_id
_entity_poly.type
_entity_poly.pdbx_seq_one_letter_code
_entity_poly.pdbx_strand_id
1 'polypeptide(L)' 'MPYLQLDVIGPHSAASKKHLAAQMSQAYAEMMSVDVRRISVAIRELGEGGV' A
#
# COMPACT_ATOMS: atom_id res chain seq x y z
N MET A 1 -3.72 -4.49 -14.24
CA MET A 1 -4.05 -4.41 -12.81
C MET A 1 -3.15 -3.36 -12.21
N PRO A 2 -3.69 -2.32 -11.57
CA PRO A 2 -2.87 -1.34 -10.86
C PRO A 2 -2.08 -1.99 -9.73
N TYR A 3 -0.79 -1.71 -9.69
CA TYR A 3 0.11 -2.17 -8.63
C TYR A 3 0.72 -0.95 -7.94
N LEU A 4 0.52 -0.88 -6.62
CA LEU A 4 1.07 0.18 -5.78
C LEU A 4 2.11 -0.42 -4.84
N GLN A 5 3.31 0.14 -4.83
CA GLN A 5 4.31 -0.17 -3.83
C GLN A 5 4.50 1.02 -2.91
N LEU A 6 4.46 0.76 -1.60
CA LEU A 6 4.65 1.74 -0.56
C LEU A 6 5.88 1.34 0.25
N ASP A 7 6.88 2.18 0.18
CA ASP A 7 8.08 2.03 0.97
C ASP A 7 7.92 2.85 2.26
N VAL A 8 7.99 2.18 3.41
CA VAL A 8 7.78 2.79 4.73
C VAL A 8 9.04 2.69 5.56
N ILE A 9 9.30 3.70 6.40
CA ILE A 9 10.52 3.77 7.20
C ILE A 9 10.32 2.93 8.47
N GLY A 10 11.14 1.89 8.62
CA GLY A 10 11.17 1.05 9.81
C GLY A 10 10.04 0.01 9.91
N PRO A 11 10.02 -0.75 11.02
CA PRO A 11 9.05 -1.82 11.21
C PRO A 11 7.70 -1.29 11.67
N HIS A 12 6.63 -1.86 11.11
CA HIS A 12 5.25 -1.61 11.49
C HIS A 12 4.53 -2.92 11.78
N SER A 13 3.51 -2.85 12.63
CA SER A 13 2.67 -4.02 12.92
C SER A 13 1.99 -4.53 11.64
N ALA A 14 1.79 -5.84 11.54
CA ALA A 14 1.07 -6.43 10.42
C ALA A 14 -0.36 -5.86 10.28
N ALA A 15 -1.00 -5.51 11.40
CA ALA A 15 -2.32 -4.88 11.40
C ALA A 15 -2.29 -3.48 10.77
N SER A 16 -1.30 -2.65 11.14
CA SER A 16 -1.10 -1.32 10.57
C SER A 16 -0.85 -1.38 9.06
N LYS A 17 0.00 -2.32 8.61
CA LYS A 17 0.26 -2.53 7.18
C LYS A 17 -0.99 -2.96 6.42
N LYS A 18 -1.77 -3.90 6.94
CA LYS A 18 -3.04 -4.32 6.33
C LYS A 18 -4.04 -3.17 6.23
N HIS A 19 -4.15 -2.36 7.28
CA HIS A 19 -5.04 -1.20 7.30
C HIS A 19 -4.61 -0.15 6.26
N LEU A 20 -3.30 0.15 6.17
CA LEU A 20 -2.76 1.07 5.17
C LEU A 20 -3.02 0.57 3.74
N ALA A 21 -2.77 -0.71 3.46
CA ALA A 21 -3.01 -1.29 2.15
C ALA A 21 -4.48 -1.18 1.72
N ALA A 22 -5.42 -1.43 2.65
CA ALA A 22 -6.85 -1.29 2.37
C ALA A 22 -7.24 0.15 2.03
N GLN A 23 -6.77 1.13 2.81
CA GLN A 23 -7.04 2.54 2.54
C GLN A 23 -6.46 2.99 1.20
N MET A 24 -5.25 2.55 0.87
CA MET A 24 -4.57 2.92 -0.37
C MET A 24 -5.25 2.33 -1.61
N SER A 25 -5.68 1.06 -1.53
CA SER A 25 -6.51 0.46 -2.59
C SER A 25 -7.80 1.24 -2.80
N GLN A 26 -8.48 1.63 -1.72
CA GLN A 26 -9.74 2.36 -1.79
C GLN A 26 -9.56 3.75 -2.42
N ALA A 27 -8.58 4.51 -1.94
CA ALA A 27 -8.27 5.83 -2.47
C ALA A 27 -7.93 5.79 -3.96
N TYR A 28 -7.10 4.83 -4.38
CA TYR A 28 -6.75 4.67 -5.79
C TYR A 28 -7.96 4.25 -6.63
N ALA A 29 -8.79 3.33 -6.14
CA ALA A 29 -10.01 2.89 -6.81
C ALA A 29 -10.95 4.06 -7.09
N GLU A 30 -11.15 4.93 -6.10
CA GLU A 30 -11.98 6.12 -6.20
C GLU A 30 -11.41 7.13 -7.20
N MET A 31 -10.12 7.50 -7.04
CA MET A 31 -9.47 8.48 -7.91
C MET A 31 -9.45 8.07 -9.38
N MET A 32 -9.25 6.78 -9.64
CA MET A 32 -9.10 6.25 -11.00
C MET A 32 -10.39 5.64 -11.56
N SER A 33 -11.48 5.63 -10.79
CA SER A 33 -12.75 4.98 -11.14
C SER A 33 -12.57 3.51 -11.58
N VAL A 34 -11.74 2.76 -10.85
CA VAL A 34 -11.46 1.33 -11.13
C VAL A 34 -11.99 0.42 -10.02
N ASP A 35 -12.24 -0.84 -10.36
CA ASP A 35 -12.61 -1.86 -9.38
C ASP A 35 -11.45 -2.15 -8.41
N VAL A 36 -11.70 -1.92 -7.12
CA VAL A 36 -10.73 -2.14 -6.03
C VAL A 36 -10.18 -3.57 -5.98
N ARG A 37 -10.97 -4.58 -6.41
CA ARG A 37 -10.54 -5.99 -6.47
C ARG A 37 -9.42 -6.24 -7.48
N ARG A 38 -9.17 -5.29 -8.37
CA ARG A 38 -8.11 -5.35 -9.39
C ARG A 38 -6.83 -4.64 -8.96
N ILE A 39 -6.79 -4.06 -7.77
CA ILE A 39 -5.64 -3.33 -7.24
C ILE A 39 -4.86 -4.26 -6.32
N SER A 40 -3.55 -4.22 -6.45
CA SER A 40 -2.63 -4.89 -5.53
C SER A 40 -1.70 -3.86 -4.89
N VAL A 41 -1.57 -3.93 -3.56
CA VAL A 41 -0.73 -3.02 -2.78
C VAL A 41 0.33 -3.84 -2.04
N ALA A 42 1.59 -3.51 -2.27
CA ALA A 42 2.72 -4.04 -1.51
C ALA A 42 3.25 -2.95 -0.56
N ILE A 43 3.54 -3.34 0.67
CA ILE A 43 4.18 -2.46 1.66
C ILE A 43 5.53 -3.08 2.01
N ARG A 44 6.60 -2.33 1.75
CA ARG A 44 7.98 -2.73 2.02
C ARG A 44 8.55 -1.86 3.13
N GLU A 45 9.05 -2.49 4.17
CA GLU A 45 9.73 -1.82 5.27
C GLU A 45 11.19 -1.59 4.88
N LEU A 46 11.59 -0.33 4.87
CA LEU A 46 12.95 0.08 4.61
C LEU A 46 13.72 0.21 5.93
N GLY A 47 14.94 -0.33 5.93
CA GLY A 47 15.91 -0.10 6.99
C GLY A 47 16.54 1.29 6.89
N GLU A 48 17.48 1.56 7.80
CA GLU A 48 18.28 2.79 7.77
C GLU A 48 19.00 2.95 6.42
N GLY A 49 18.86 4.11 5.78
CA GLY A 49 19.47 4.40 4.47
C GLY A 49 18.72 3.83 3.26
N GLY A 50 17.50 3.28 3.43
CA GLY A 50 16.67 2.86 2.29
C GLY A 50 16.15 4.06 1.48
N VAL A 51 16.38 4.03 0.17
CA VAL A 51 15.82 4.95 -0.84
C VAL A 51 14.97 4.15 -1.81
#